data_AF-A0A7G2K1A6-F1
#
_entry.id   AF-A0A7G2K1A6-F1
#
_cell.length_a   1.000
_cell.length_b   1.000
_cell.length_c   1.000
_cell.angle_alpha   90.00
_cell.angle_beta   90.00
_cell.angle_gamma   90.00
#
_symmetry.space_group_name_H-M   'P 1'
#
loop_
_entity.id
_entity.type
_entity.pdbx_description
1 polymer ?
#
loop_
_entity_poly.entity_id
_entity_poly.type
_entity_poly.pdbx_seq_one_letter_code
_entity_poly.pdbx_strand_id
1 'polypeptide(L)'
;FLDRLRGLETLRLFNRTSEQTAHIENATEDFRETTMDVLKLAFLSSAVLEFFTSISIALMAVYFGFSYLGQIEFGTYNAPLTLFTGFFCLILAPEFYQPLRDLGTYYHDRAAGIGAADAIVDFLEADYLTVHQNEKT
;
A
#
# COMPACT_ATOMS: atom_id res chain seq x y z
N PHE A 1 3.95 -22.07 -2.55
CA PHE A 1 4.88 -21.67 -3.63
C PHE A 1 5.53 -22.90 -4.30
N LEU A 2 6.14 -23.81 -3.53
CA LEU A 2 6.67 -25.10 -4.01
C LEU A 2 5.62 -26.02 -4.68
N ASP A 3 4.38 -26.07 -4.17
CA ASP A 3 3.32 -26.87 -4.80
C ASP A 3 2.80 -26.28 -6.12
N ARG A 4 2.79 -24.95 -6.27
CA ARG A 4 2.50 -24.30 -7.56
C ARG A 4 3.62 -24.56 -8.58
N LEU A 5 4.88 -24.62 -8.11
CA LEU A 5 6.05 -24.96 -8.91
C LEU A 5 6.05 -26.43 -9.37
N ARG A 6 5.60 -27.36 -8.53
CA ARG A 6 5.46 -28.79 -8.88
C ARG A 6 4.33 -29.07 -9.86
N GLY A 7 3.23 -28.30 -9.79
CA GLY A 7 2.13 -28.42 -10.75
C GLY A 7 2.55 -28.15 -12.21
N LEU A 8 3.49 -27.22 -12.43
CA LEU A 8 4.04 -26.90 -13.76
C LEU A 8 4.83 -28.06 -14.39
N GLU A 9 5.51 -28.86 -13.58
CA GLU A 9 6.26 -30.03 -14.04
C GLU A 9 5.33 -31.16 -14.47
N THR A 10 4.22 -31.36 -13.74
CA THR A 10 3.17 -32.34 -14.09
C THR A 10 2.41 -31.94 -15.37
N LEU A 11 2.20 -30.64 -15.57
CA LEU A 11 1.58 -30.08 -16.78
C LEU A 11 2.46 -30.25 -18.03
N ARG A 12 3.78 -30.34 -17.90
CA ARG A 12 4.69 -30.52 -19.05
C ARG A 12 4.66 -31.93 -19.67
N LEU A 13 4.11 -32.92 -18.96
CA LEU A 13 4.17 -34.33 -19.34
C LEU A 13 3.06 -34.75 -20.34
N PHE A 14 2.01 -33.93 -20.53
CA PHE A 14 0.92 -34.21 -21.45
C PHE A 14 1.10 -33.43 -22.75
N ASN A 15 1.46 -34.16 -23.81
CA ASN A 15 1.87 -33.71 -25.14
C ASN A 15 0.78 -32.96 -25.96
N ARG A 16 0.27 -31.82 -25.45
CA ARG A 16 -0.65 -30.88 -26.14
C ARG A 16 -0.05 -29.47 -26.17
N THR A 17 0.97 -29.27 -26.99
CA THR A 17 1.79 -28.05 -26.99
C THR A 17 1.00 -26.74 -27.19
N SER A 18 -0.09 -26.72 -27.97
CA SER A 18 -0.89 -25.50 -28.19
C SER A 18 -1.84 -25.17 -27.03
N GLU A 19 -2.58 -26.15 -26.51
CA GLU A 19 -3.48 -25.95 -25.35
C GLU A 19 -2.68 -25.63 -24.08
N GLN A 20 -1.49 -26.21 -23.92
CA GLN A 20 -0.61 -25.91 -22.79
C GLN A 20 -0.01 -24.51 -22.88
N THR A 21 0.29 -24.03 -24.08
CA THR A 21 0.76 -22.66 -24.30
C THR A 21 -0.33 -21.65 -23.95
N ALA A 22 -1.57 -21.89 -24.40
CA ALA A 22 -2.72 -21.04 -24.05
C ALA A 22 -3.00 -21.04 -22.54
N HIS A 23 -2.87 -22.18 -21.87
CA HIS A 23 -3.02 -22.26 -20.41
C HIS A 23 -1.92 -21.50 -19.65
N ILE A 24 -0.67 -21.57 -20.12
CA ILE A 24 0.45 -20.83 -19.53
C ILE A 24 0.30 -19.32 -19.80
N GLU A 25 -0.15 -18.94 -20.99
CA GLU A 25 -0.41 -17.54 -21.36
C GLU A 25 -1.51 -16.94 -20.47
N ASN A 26 -2.64 -17.62 -20.32
CA ASN A 26 -3.71 -17.21 -19.41
C ASN A 26 -3.24 -17.10 -17.95
N ALA A 27 -2.51 -18.10 -17.45
CA ALA A 27 -1.98 -18.06 -16.09
C ALA A 27 -0.94 -16.93 -15.87
N THR A 28 -0.20 -16.57 -16.92
CA THR A 28 0.76 -15.46 -16.88
C THR A 28 0.03 -14.12 -16.90
N GLU A 29 -1.06 -14.01 -17.67
CA GLU A 29 -1.90 -12.81 -17.73
C GLU A 29 -2.61 -12.58 -16.40
N ASP A 30 -3.21 -13.61 -15.80
CA ASP A 30 -3.82 -13.55 -14.46
C ASP A 30 -2.81 -13.07 -13.40
N PHE A 31 -1.57 -13.58 -13.47
CA PHE A 31 -0.50 -13.15 -12.59
C PHE A 31 -0.08 -11.70 -12.83
N ARG A 32 -0.03 -11.27 -14.10
CA ARG A 32 0.28 -9.89 -14.49
C ARG A 32 -0.77 -8.92 -13.97
N GLU A 33 -2.06 -9.22 -14.16
CA GLU A 33 -3.17 -8.40 -13.68
C GLU A 33 -3.14 -8.27 -12.16
N THR A 34 -3.06 -9.39 -11.45
CA THR A 34 -3.01 -9.41 -9.97
C THR A 34 -1.81 -8.63 -9.44
N THR A 35 -0.63 -8.82 -10.03
CA THR A 35 0.58 -8.08 -9.63
C THR A 35 0.40 -6.58 -9.87
N MET A 36 -0.18 -6.20 -11.02
CA MET A 36 -0.34 -4.81 -11.37
C MET A 36 -1.36 -4.11 -10.46
N ASP A 37 -2.38 -4.80 -9.99
CA ASP A 37 -3.36 -4.23 -9.06
C ASP A 37 -2.75 -3.98 -7.68
N VAL A 38 -1.90 -4.88 -7.19
CA VAL A 38 -1.12 -4.65 -5.96
C VAL A 38 -0.19 -3.45 -6.11
N LEU A 39 0.53 -3.35 -7.23
CA LEU A 39 1.44 -2.23 -7.50
C LEU A 39 0.68 -0.90 -7.61
N LYS A 40 -0.45 -0.86 -8.32
CA LYS A 40 -1.29 0.35 -8.44
C LYS A 40 -1.72 0.84 -7.06
N LEU A 41 -2.17 -0.07 -6.20
CA LEU A 41 -2.63 0.28 -4.86
C LEU A 41 -1.49 0.84 -4.00
N ALA A 42 -0.31 0.21 -4.02
CA ALA A 42 0.88 0.65 -3.29
C ALA A 42 1.37 2.04 -3.76
N PHE A 43 1.46 2.24 -5.08
CA PHE A 43 1.87 3.53 -5.65
C PHE A 43 0.86 4.64 -5.39
N LEU A 44 -0.44 4.36 -5.50
CA LEU A 44 -1.47 5.37 -5.31
C LEU A 44 -1.48 5.92 -3.88
N SER A 45 -1.38 5.05 -2.88
CA SER A 45 -1.34 5.43 -1.47
C SER A 45 -0.12 6.29 -1.15
N SER A 46 1.07 5.86 -1.58
CA SER A 46 2.31 6.63 -1.37
C SER A 46 2.27 7.97 -2.10
N ALA A 47 1.82 8.00 -3.36
CA ALA A 47 1.72 9.23 -4.15
C ALA A 47 0.76 10.25 -3.51
N VAL A 48 -0.37 9.80 -2.96
CA VAL A 48 -1.33 10.68 -2.27
C VAL A 48 -0.70 11.28 -1.00
N LEU A 49 0.01 10.49 -0.20
CA LEU A 49 0.67 10.97 1.01
C LEU A 49 1.81 11.94 0.71
N GLU A 50 2.60 11.66 -0.33
CA GLU A 50 3.64 12.57 -0.83
C GLU A 50 3.03 13.89 -1.33
N PHE A 51 1.93 13.81 -2.08
CA PHE A 51 1.21 14.98 -2.59
C PHE A 51 0.71 15.88 -1.45
N PHE A 52 0.02 15.32 -0.46
CA PHE A 52 -0.48 16.09 0.69
C PHE A 52 0.65 16.67 1.52
N THR A 53 1.74 15.92 1.72
CA THR A 53 2.89 16.43 2.46
C THR A 53 3.54 17.62 1.75
N SER A 54 3.75 17.50 0.44
CA SER A 54 4.33 18.57 -0.38
C SER A 54 3.46 19.83 -0.35
N ILE A 55 2.15 19.68 -0.52
CA ILE A 55 1.20 20.81 -0.44
C ILE A 55 1.20 21.45 0.95
N SER A 56 1.16 20.66 2.01
CA SER A 56 1.17 21.19 3.37
C SER A 56 2.42 22.01 3.68
N ILE A 57 3.61 21.52 3.28
CA ILE A 57 4.88 22.24 3.45
C ILE A 57 4.88 23.52 2.61
N ALA A 58 4.41 23.46 1.36
CA ALA A 58 4.30 24.63 0.49
C ALA A 58 3.37 25.70 1.08
N LEU A 59 2.20 25.31 1.58
CA LEU A 59 1.26 26.22 2.23
C LEU A 59 1.84 26.85 3.50
N MET A 60 2.59 26.10 4.31
CA MET A 60 3.32 26.66 5.45
C MET A 60 4.35 27.71 5.01
N ALA A 61 5.13 27.42 3.97
CA ALA A 61 6.14 28.35 3.46
C ALA A 61 5.49 29.64 2.93
N VAL A 62 4.38 29.50 2.21
CA VAL A 62 3.56 30.63 1.73
C VAL A 62 3.03 31.45 2.92
N TYR A 63 2.39 30.80 3.91
CA TYR A 63 1.85 31.48 5.08
C TYR A 63 2.92 32.30 5.81
N PHE A 64 4.08 31.70 6.10
CA PHE A 64 5.18 32.41 6.75
C PHE A 64 5.75 33.53 5.88
N GLY A 65 5.93 33.30 4.58
CA GLY A 65 6.41 34.32 3.64
C GLY A 65 5.51 35.56 3.62
N PHE A 66 4.20 35.38 3.49
CA PHE A 66 3.24 36.48 3.50
C PHE A 66 3.07 37.12 4.88
N SER A 67 3.22 36.35 5.96
CA SER A 67 3.24 36.90 7.33
C SER A 67 4.45 37.82 7.55
N TYR A 68 5.64 37.46 7.06
CA TYR A 68 6.82 38.32 7.12
C TYR A 68 6.73 39.57 6.24
N LEU A 69 5.94 39.53 5.16
CA LEU A 69 5.65 40.69 4.31
C LEU A 69 4.55 41.60 4.87
N GLY A 70 4.01 41.30 6.06
CA GLY A 70 2.92 42.06 6.68
C GLY A 70 1.59 41.94 5.94
N GLN A 71 1.42 40.94 5.07
CA GLN A 71 0.18 40.71 4.32
C GLN A 71 -0.81 39.83 5.10
N ILE A 72 -0.30 39.08 6.08
CA ILE A 72 -1.08 38.17 6.94
C ILE A 72 -0.75 38.50 8.40
N GLU A 73 -1.73 39.05 9.11
CA GLU A 73 -1.62 39.48 10.51
C GLU A 73 -2.41 38.60 11.49
N PHE A 74 -3.11 37.57 11.00
CA PHE A 74 -3.88 36.66 11.84
C PHE A 74 -3.06 35.43 12.27
N GLY A 75 -3.36 34.91 13.46
CA GLY A 75 -2.70 33.72 14.03
C GLY A 75 -1.47 34.05 14.89
N THR A 76 -0.96 35.27 14.84
CA THR A 76 0.00 35.81 15.79
C THR A 76 -0.74 36.34 17.01
N TYR A 77 -0.88 35.52 18.07
CA TYR A 77 -1.53 35.84 19.35
C TYR A 77 -0.84 37.00 20.10
N ASN A 78 -0.86 38.20 19.52
CA ASN A 78 -0.10 39.40 19.93
C ASN A 78 1.43 39.20 20.04
N ALA A 79 1.96 38.07 19.59
CA ALA A 79 3.39 37.79 19.53
C ALA A 79 3.88 37.91 18.07
N PRO A 80 4.93 38.70 17.79
CA PRO A 80 5.47 38.80 16.44
C PRO A 80 6.04 37.46 15.99
N LEU A 81 5.65 37.02 14.79
CA LEU A 81 6.21 35.81 14.18
C LEU A 81 7.67 36.10 13.80
N THR A 82 8.62 35.48 14.50
CA THR A 82 10.06 35.67 14.20
C THR A 82 10.50 34.76 13.06
N LEU A 83 11.50 35.20 12.29
CA LEU A 83 12.11 34.40 11.22
C LEU A 83 12.58 33.04 11.73
N PHE A 84 13.15 33.01 12.94
CA PHE A 84 13.57 31.79 13.61
C PHE A 84 12.41 30.79 13.77
N THR A 85 11.24 31.26 14.23
CA THR A 85 10.08 30.40 14.47
C THR A 85 9.57 29.79 13.17
N GLY A 86 9.35 30.58 12.12
CA GLY A 86 8.86 30.01 10.86
C GLY A 86 9.90 29.11 10.19
N PHE A 87 11.20 29.45 10.26
CA PHE A 87 12.26 28.59 9.72
C PHE A 87 12.36 27.26 10.50
N PHE A 88 12.24 27.31 11.83
CA PHE A 88 12.17 26.14 12.68
C PHE A 88 10.98 25.25 12.31
N CYS A 89 9.78 25.83 12.14
CA CYS A 89 8.61 25.10 11.70
C CYS A 89 8.79 24.47 10.31
N LEU A 90 9.44 25.14 9.36
CA LEU A 90 9.70 24.61 8.02
C LEU A 90 10.70 23.45 8.02
N ILE A 91 11.74 23.52 8.85
CA ILE A 91 12.68 22.41 9.04
C ILE A 91 12.01 21.21 9.71
N LEU A 92 11.08 21.46 10.65
CA LEU A 92 10.39 20.41 11.40
C LEU A 92 9.24 19.79 10.60
N ALA A 93 8.69 20.48 9.60
CA ALA A 93 7.56 20.00 8.83
C ALA A 93 7.79 18.63 8.17
N PRO A 94 8.92 18.33 7.50
CA PRO A 94 9.21 17.00 6.96
C PRO A 94 9.12 15.87 8.01
N GLU A 95 9.68 16.10 9.20
CA GLU A 95 9.66 15.16 10.33
C GLU A 95 8.24 14.97 10.88
N PHE A 96 7.45 16.03 10.93
CA PHE A 96 6.05 15.96 11.36
C PHE A 96 5.18 15.09 10.44
N TYR A 97 5.44 15.12 9.12
CA TYR A 97 4.67 14.35 8.14
C TYR A 97 5.22 12.94 7.88
N GLN A 98 6.38 12.59 8.45
CA GLN A 98 6.97 11.27 8.27
C GLN A 98 6.07 10.12 8.79
N PRO A 99 5.49 10.20 10.00
CA PRO A 99 4.60 9.14 10.50
C PRO A 99 3.34 8.94 9.63
N LEU A 100 2.81 10.01 9.02
CA LEU A 100 1.69 9.89 8.08
C LEU A 100 2.08 9.12 6.83
N ARG A 101 3.29 9.37 6.30
CA ARG A 101 3.84 8.63 5.15
C ARG A 101 4.07 7.17 5.49
N ASP A 102 4.62 6.89 6.68
CA ASP A 102 4.83 5.53 7.16
C ASP A 102 3.49 4.77 7.32
N LEU A 103 2.43 5.44 7.78
CA LEU A 103 1.10 4.85 7.91
C LEU A 103 0.55 4.29 6.57
N GLY A 104 0.86 4.94 5.44
CA GLY A 104 0.49 4.44 4.11
C GLY A 104 1.10 3.09 3.80
N THR A 105 2.37 2.91 4.15
CA THR A 105 3.09 1.64 4.02
C THR A 105 2.45 0.56 4.91
N TYR A 106 2.19 0.87 6.17
CA TYR A 106 1.60 -0.09 7.11
C TYR A 106 0.17 -0.52 6.75
N TYR A 107 -0.62 0.34 6.08
CA TYR A 107 -1.96 -0.02 5.62
C TYR A 107 -1.92 -1.14 4.56
N HIS A 108 -0.92 -1.15 3.69
CA HIS A 108 -0.73 -2.24 2.73
C HIS A 108 -0.22 -3.52 3.39
N ASP A 109 0.71 -3.41 4.35
CA ASP A 109 1.20 -4.56 5.11
C ASP A 109 0.08 -5.24 5.91
N ARG A 110 -0.81 -4.43 6.50
CA ARG A 110 -2.00 -4.94 7.19
C ARG A 110 -2.96 -5.66 6.23
N ALA A 111 -3.18 -5.12 5.03
CA ALA A 111 -4.03 -5.77 4.03
C ALA A 111 -3.46 -7.13 3.60
N ALA A 112 -2.15 -7.22 3.40
CA ALA A 112 -1.47 -8.48 3.11
C ALA A 112 -1.59 -9.48 4.29
N GLY A 113 -1.48 -9.00 5.53
CA GLY A 113 -1.67 -9.82 6.74
C GLY A 113 -3.09 -10.36 6.90
N ILE A 114 -4.11 -9.57 6.59
CA ILE A 114 -5.52 -10.01 6.62
C ILE A 114 -5.77 -11.05 5.53
N GLY A 115 -5.32 -10.84 4.30
CA GLY A 115 -5.49 -11.83 3.22
C GLY A 115 -4.79 -13.17 3.52
N ALA A 116 -3.64 -13.14 4.20
CA ALA A 116 -2.99 -14.37 4.67
C ALA A 116 -3.78 -15.06 5.80
N ALA A 117 -4.39 -14.29 6.70
CA ALA A 117 -5.24 -14.84 7.76
C ALA A 117 -6.50 -15.49 7.19
N ASP A 118 -7.18 -14.83 6.23
CA ASP A 118 -8.35 -15.39 5.54
C ASP A 118 -8.01 -16.71 4.84
N ALA A 119 -6.87 -16.78 4.15
CA ALA A 119 -6.40 -18.02 3.52
C ALA A 119 -6.13 -19.15 4.52
N ILE A 120 -5.64 -18.83 5.73
CA ILE A 120 -5.43 -19.82 6.80
C ILE A 120 -6.78 -20.30 7.36
N VAL A 121 -7.73 -19.38 7.56
CA VAL A 121 -9.09 -19.70 8.03
C VAL A 121 -9.79 -20.61 7.01
N ASP A 122 -9.81 -20.24 5.74
CA ASP A 122 -10.42 -21.04 4.67
C ASP A 122 -9.82 -22.45 4.60
N PHE A 123 -8.50 -22.58 4.77
CA PHE A 123 -7.82 -23.87 4.80
C PHE A 123 -8.24 -24.73 6.00
N LEU A 124 -8.25 -24.15 7.21
CA LEU A 124 -8.70 -24.84 8.42
C LEU A 124 -10.19 -25.20 8.33
N GLU A 125 -10.97 -24.39 7.62
CA GLU A 125 -12.39 -24.61 7.41
C GLU A 125 -12.71 -25.73 6.41
N ALA A 126 -11.98 -25.78 5.31
CA ALA A 126 -12.10 -26.87 4.34
C ALA A 126 -11.79 -28.25 4.97
N ASP A 127 -10.83 -28.31 5.91
CA ASP A 127 -10.43 -29.55 6.58
C ASP A 127 -11.43 -30.03 7.66
N TYR A 128 -12.21 -29.13 8.30
CA TYR A 128 -13.27 -29.59 9.22
C TYR A 128 -14.45 -30.24 8.49
N LEU A 129 -14.77 -29.77 7.27
CA LEU A 129 -15.90 -30.27 6.48
C LEU A 129 -15.63 -31.68 5.94
N THR A 130 -14.39 -31.97 5.54
CA THR A 130 -13.98 -33.28 5.00
C THR A 130 -13.90 -34.36 6.08
N VAL A 131 -13.51 -34.02 7.31
CA VAL A 131 -13.41 -34.96 8.43
C VAL A 131 -14.80 -35.34 8.97
N HIS A 132 -15.71 -34.37 9.15
CA HIS A 132 -17.04 -34.65 9.72
C HIS A 132 -18.10 -35.14 8.72
N GLN A 133 -17.88 -35.02 7.40
CA GLN A 133 -18.72 -35.73 6.41
C GLN A 133 -18.41 -37.23 6.37
N ASN A 134 -17.17 -37.64 6.62
CA ASN A 134 -16.78 -39.05 6.64
C ASN A 134 -17.21 -39.80 7.92
N GLU A 135 -17.50 -39.12 9.03
CA GLU A 135 -18.02 -39.76 10.25
C GLU A 135 -19.53 -40.04 10.24
N LYS A 136 -20.29 -39.46 9.28
CA LYS A 136 -21.75 -39.63 9.17
C LYS A 136 -22.19 -40.63 8.09
N THR A 137 -21.25 -41.35 7.48
CA THR A 137 -21.54 -42.39 6.47
C THR A 137 -21.03 -43.74 6.96
#